data_AF-A0ABD7F9T7-F1
#
_entry.id   AF-A0ABD7F9T7-F1
#
_cell.length_a   1.000
_cell.length_b   1.000
_cell.length_c   1.000
_cell.angle_alpha   90.00
_cell.angle_beta   90.00
_cell.angle_gamma   90.00
#
_symmetry.space_group_name_H-M   'P 1'
#
loop_
_entity.id
_entity.type
_entity.pdbx_description
1 polymer ?
#
loop_
_entity_poly.entity_id
_entity_poly.type
_entity_poly.pdbx_seq_one_letter_code
_entity_poly.pdbx_strand_id
1 'polypeptide(L)'
;MNQPPYSISHLNAPEYKDRLWRVEWFGCDIKINSNVESEPTLKILLGLIKENYEGNLASTEAIEKWETTEIGVGQIVNLSVGSLLKNGKLLQQTVGSKEKLTINSENASLFKATDKIGNQNIITYADHRTSGFGKDSWCLCFPLGDDPAGIIIPITEIIRFYFATSTLLSKAIYTGEISHNINKFVNLNFSGMKNNTYCVVHRRQIVSDNDCWVLGRILNDETAYKAAQEVHDSLMFQKYNKASNLHPKTILPFMGETELTVRSKT
;
A
#
# COMPACT_ATOMS: atom_id res chain seq x y z
N MET A 1 -21.73 8.92 -6.36
CA MET A 1 -21.27 9.76 -7.49
C MET A 1 -19.99 9.13 -8.02
N ASN A 2 -20.06 8.50 -9.20
CA ASN A 2 -18.93 7.82 -9.83
C ASN A 2 -17.98 8.88 -10.43
N GLN A 3 -16.93 9.25 -9.70
CA GLN A 3 -15.80 9.92 -10.35
C GLN A 3 -15.13 8.92 -11.29
N PRO A 4 -14.76 9.32 -12.52
CA PRO A 4 -14.01 8.45 -13.42
C PRO A 4 -12.71 8.03 -12.73
N PRO A 5 -12.22 6.79 -12.94
CA PRO A 5 -10.95 6.38 -12.35
C PRO A 5 -9.88 7.28 -12.94
N TYR A 6 -9.29 8.08 -12.06
CA TYR A 6 -8.28 9.05 -12.38
C TYR A 6 -7.20 8.43 -13.27
N SER A 7 -7.07 8.98 -14.47
CA SER A 7 -6.06 8.55 -15.45
C SER A 7 -4.66 8.85 -14.90
N ILE A 8 -3.80 7.85 -14.83
CA ILE A 8 -2.35 8.06 -14.72
C ILE A 8 -1.92 8.68 -16.05
N SER A 9 -1.98 10.00 -16.16
CA SER A 9 -1.87 10.75 -17.42
C SER A 9 -0.57 10.47 -18.18
N HIS A 10 0.51 10.12 -17.47
CA HIS A 10 1.78 9.69 -18.05
C HIS A 10 1.67 8.39 -18.88
N LEU A 11 0.72 7.50 -18.57
CA LEU A 11 0.51 6.25 -19.31
C LEU A 11 -0.30 6.42 -20.59
N ASN A 12 -0.73 7.64 -20.91
CA ASN A 12 -1.43 7.94 -22.17
C ASN A 12 -0.50 8.57 -23.22
N ALA A 13 0.82 8.59 -22.98
CA ALA A 13 1.78 9.08 -23.96
C ALA A 13 1.61 8.32 -25.30
N PRO A 14 1.69 8.98 -26.46
CA PRO A 14 1.45 8.36 -27.77
C PRO A 14 2.32 7.12 -28.04
N GLU A 15 3.55 7.11 -27.53
CA GLU A 15 4.51 6.01 -27.65
C GLU A 15 4.12 4.73 -26.88
N TYR A 16 3.23 4.83 -25.90
CA TYR A 16 2.73 3.69 -25.11
C TYR A 16 1.23 3.45 -25.29
N LYS A 17 0.64 4.09 -26.30
CA LYS A 17 -0.76 3.91 -26.63
C LYS A 17 -1.05 2.43 -26.90
N ASP A 18 -2.08 1.92 -26.25
CA ASP A 18 -2.54 0.53 -26.31
C ASP A 18 -1.59 -0.53 -25.75
N ARG A 19 -0.47 -0.12 -25.12
CA ARG A 19 0.44 -1.03 -24.43
C ARG A 19 -0.07 -1.43 -23.06
N LEU A 20 0.33 -2.63 -22.63
CA LEU A 20 -0.03 -3.20 -21.33
C LEU A 20 1.09 -2.97 -20.32
N TRP A 21 0.74 -2.46 -19.15
CA TRP A 21 1.65 -2.19 -18.04
C TRP A 21 1.25 -3.00 -16.82
N ARG A 22 2.22 -3.42 -16.03
CA ARG A 22 2.01 -4.06 -14.72
C ARG A 22 2.59 -3.19 -13.61
N VAL A 23 1.86 -3.03 -12.51
CA VAL A 23 2.39 -2.42 -11.28
C VAL A 23 3.37 -3.40 -10.64
N GLU A 24 4.66 -3.07 -10.64
CA GLU A 24 5.71 -3.94 -10.08
C GLU A 24 5.93 -3.72 -8.59
N TRP A 25 5.82 -2.47 -8.15
CA TRP A 25 6.16 -2.07 -6.79
C TRP A 25 5.63 -0.69 -6.44
N PHE A 26 5.34 -0.46 -5.16
CA PHE A 26 5.10 0.87 -4.60
C PHE A 26 6.41 1.39 -4.02
N GLY A 27 7.21 2.05 -4.87
CA GLY A 27 8.54 2.56 -4.59
C GLY A 27 8.54 3.83 -3.75
N CYS A 28 7.92 3.74 -2.57
CA CYS A 28 7.72 4.77 -1.55
C CYS A 28 8.70 5.94 -1.70
N ASP A 29 8.18 7.13 -1.96
CA ASP A 29 8.90 8.39 -2.00
C ASP A 29 7.80 9.45 -1.88
N ILE A 30 7.25 9.56 -0.66
CA ILE A 30 6.07 10.37 -0.42
C ILE A 30 6.47 11.83 -0.56
N LYS A 31 5.92 12.50 -1.58
CA LYS A 31 6.05 13.93 -1.76
C LYS A 31 4.82 14.58 -1.16
N ILE A 32 5.01 15.19 0.00
CA ILE A 32 3.99 16.05 0.58
C ILE A 32 3.95 17.30 -0.28
N ASN A 33 2.82 17.51 -0.94
CA ASN A 33 2.59 18.68 -1.75
C ASN A 33 2.43 19.91 -0.83
N SER A 34 3.41 20.80 -0.83
CA SER A 34 3.39 22.01 0.01
C SER A 34 2.30 23.02 -0.38
N ASN A 35 1.77 22.92 -1.61
CA ASN A 35 0.70 23.79 -2.08
C ASN A 35 -0.69 23.20 -1.78
N VAL A 36 -0.80 21.88 -1.70
CA VAL A 36 -2.04 21.15 -1.39
C VAL A 36 -1.71 19.97 -0.48
N GLU A 37 -1.60 20.21 0.83
CA GLU A 37 -1.19 19.19 1.81
C GLU A 37 -2.11 17.95 1.82
N SER A 38 -3.37 18.11 1.41
CA SER A 38 -4.35 17.03 1.31
C SER A 38 -4.12 16.07 0.12
N GLU A 39 -3.14 16.36 -0.74
CA GLU A 39 -2.82 15.54 -1.91
C GLU A 39 -1.33 15.15 -1.99
N PRO A 40 -0.80 14.40 -1.02
CA PRO A 40 0.51 13.78 -1.17
C PRO A 40 0.54 12.85 -2.38
N THR A 41 1.70 12.73 -3.02
CA THR A 41 1.93 11.75 -4.08
C THR A 41 2.90 10.68 -3.62
N LEU A 42 2.83 9.51 -4.25
CA LEU A 42 3.77 8.43 -4.09
C LEU A 42 4.23 7.95 -5.46
N LYS A 43 5.48 7.49 -5.52
CA LYS A 43 6.06 6.90 -6.73
C LYS A 43 5.72 5.41 -6.83
N ILE A 44 5.32 4.97 -8.02
CA ILE A 44 5.11 3.57 -8.36
C ILE A 44 6.08 3.13 -9.46
N LEU A 45 6.48 1.86 -9.40
CA LEU A 45 7.25 1.19 -10.44
C LEU A 45 6.28 0.42 -11.35
N LEU A 46 6.43 0.65 -12.64
CA LEU A 46 5.65 0.01 -13.69
C LEU A 46 6.59 -0.81 -14.57
N GLY A 47 6.12 -1.97 -14.99
CA GLY A 47 6.77 -2.81 -15.99
C GLY A 47 5.92 -2.87 -17.25
N LEU A 48 6.50 -2.45 -18.37
CA LEU A 48 5.91 -2.56 -19.69
C LEU A 48 5.95 -4.02 -20.13
N ILE A 49 4.79 -4.59 -20.45
CA ILE A 49 4.69 -5.97 -20.91
C ILE A 49 5.15 -6.04 -22.38
N LYS A 50 5.95 -7.06 -22.68
CA LYS A 50 6.39 -7.41 -24.04
C LYS A 50 5.19 -7.56 -24.97
N GLU A 51 5.28 -7.00 -26.17
CA GLU A 51 4.23 -7.18 -27.17
C GLU A 51 4.06 -8.67 -27.52
N ASN A 52 2.81 -9.11 -27.66
CA ASN A 52 2.44 -10.50 -27.96
C ASN A 52 3.01 -11.54 -26.98
N TYR A 53 3.25 -11.17 -25.71
CA TYR A 53 3.67 -12.13 -24.69
C TYR A 53 2.51 -13.08 -24.31
N GLU A 54 2.70 -14.37 -24.53
CA GLU A 54 1.70 -15.42 -24.27
C GLU A 54 1.95 -16.19 -22.96
N GLY A 55 3.04 -15.87 -22.24
CA GLY A 55 3.42 -16.55 -21.01
C GLY A 55 2.70 -16.04 -19.75
N ASN A 56 3.24 -16.41 -18.57
CA ASN A 56 2.68 -15.96 -17.29
C ASN A 56 2.89 -14.45 -17.09
N LEU A 57 1.81 -13.67 -17.16
CA LEU A 57 1.83 -12.23 -16.93
C LEU A 57 2.27 -11.81 -15.52
N ALA A 58 2.43 -12.74 -14.56
CA ALA A 58 3.04 -12.47 -13.24
C ALA A 58 4.57 -12.61 -13.22
N SER A 59 5.18 -13.24 -14.23
CA SER A 59 6.62 -13.44 -14.33
C SER A 59 7.37 -12.13 -14.65
N THR A 60 8.61 -11.98 -14.16
CA THR A 60 9.50 -10.88 -14.55
C THR A 60 9.93 -10.98 -16.02
N GLU A 61 9.86 -12.16 -16.63
CA GLU A 61 10.14 -12.38 -18.05
C GLU A 61 9.15 -11.69 -18.99
N ALA A 62 7.94 -11.40 -18.50
CA ALA A 62 6.92 -10.67 -19.26
C ALA A 62 7.30 -9.20 -19.51
N ILE A 63 8.26 -8.66 -18.75
CA ILE A 63 8.58 -7.24 -18.74
C ILE A 63 9.70 -6.93 -19.75
N GLU A 64 9.49 -5.94 -20.60
CA GLU A 64 10.50 -5.44 -21.54
C GLU A 64 11.25 -4.21 -21.00
N LYS A 65 10.55 -3.37 -20.24
CA LYS A 65 11.03 -2.07 -19.78
C LYS A 65 10.40 -1.72 -18.45
N TRP A 66 11.16 -1.04 -17.60
CA TRP A 66 10.67 -0.50 -16.33
C TRP A 66 10.60 1.02 -16.41
N GLU A 67 9.54 1.59 -15.85
CA GLU A 67 9.31 3.03 -15.76
C GLU A 67 8.76 3.38 -14.39
N THR A 68 8.91 4.66 -14.01
CA THR A 68 8.25 5.17 -12.80
C THR A 68 7.32 6.30 -13.09
N THR A 69 6.28 6.40 -12.27
CA THR A 69 5.34 7.51 -12.31
C THR A 69 4.86 7.83 -10.91
N GLU A 70 4.31 9.03 -10.75
CA GLU A 70 3.73 9.48 -9.48
C GLU A 70 2.22 9.43 -9.55
N ILE A 71 1.61 8.94 -8.47
CA ILE A 71 0.17 8.92 -8.29
C ILE A 71 -0.18 9.61 -6.98
N GLY A 72 -1.38 10.17 -6.88
CA GLY A 72 -1.87 10.66 -5.60
C GLY A 72 -2.08 9.50 -4.63
N VAL A 73 -1.78 9.68 -3.34
CA VAL A 73 -1.98 8.62 -2.34
C VAL A 73 -3.41 8.09 -2.36
N GLY A 74 -4.41 8.96 -2.56
CA GLY A 74 -5.82 8.58 -2.67
C GLY A 74 -6.18 7.70 -3.87
N GLN A 75 -5.26 7.47 -4.81
CA GLN A 75 -5.44 6.56 -5.95
C GLN A 75 -4.93 5.14 -5.65
N ILE A 76 -4.18 4.93 -4.57
CA ILE A 76 -3.59 3.63 -4.22
C ILE A 76 -4.66 2.54 -4.02
N VAL A 77 -5.86 2.93 -3.58
CA VAL A 77 -7.02 2.04 -3.39
C VAL A 77 -7.39 1.25 -4.64
N ASN A 78 -7.12 1.80 -5.83
CA ASN A 78 -7.48 1.19 -7.11
C ASN A 78 -6.38 0.30 -7.69
N LEU A 79 -5.21 0.26 -7.07
CA LEU A 79 -4.05 -0.47 -7.57
C LEU A 79 -3.65 -1.55 -6.57
N SER A 80 -2.75 -2.43 -6.97
CA SER A 80 -2.04 -3.38 -6.12
C SER A 80 -0.81 -3.85 -6.90
N VAL A 81 0.16 -4.43 -6.22
CA VAL A 81 1.24 -5.13 -6.93
C VAL A 81 0.63 -6.20 -7.84
N GLY A 82 1.06 -6.22 -9.10
CA GLY A 82 0.50 -7.05 -10.17
C GLY A 82 -0.67 -6.44 -10.94
N SER A 83 -1.18 -5.25 -10.59
CA SER A 83 -2.27 -4.61 -11.37
C SER A 83 -1.88 -4.41 -12.82
N LEU A 84 -2.79 -4.76 -13.75
CA LEU A 84 -2.61 -4.52 -15.17
C LEU A 84 -3.32 -3.25 -15.60
N LEU A 85 -2.59 -2.38 -16.29
CA LEU A 85 -3.01 -1.08 -16.75
C LEU A 85 -2.87 -0.99 -18.28
N LYS A 86 -3.86 -0.41 -18.95
CA LYS A 86 -3.80 -0.08 -20.38
C LYS A 86 -4.49 1.26 -20.60
N ASN A 87 -3.84 2.18 -21.31
CA ASN A 87 -4.34 3.54 -21.56
C ASN A 87 -4.78 4.24 -20.26
N GLY A 88 -3.95 4.14 -19.20
CA GLY A 88 -4.22 4.72 -17.89
C GLY A 88 -5.40 4.11 -17.13
N LYS A 89 -6.02 3.04 -17.63
CA LYS A 89 -7.16 2.35 -17.00
C LYS A 89 -6.73 1.00 -16.44
N LEU A 90 -7.27 0.65 -15.29
CA LEU A 90 -7.16 -0.69 -14.72
C LEU A 90 -7.93 -1.70 -15.57
N LEU A 91 -7.22 -2.70 -16.09
CA LEU A 91 -7.82 -3.84 -16.78
C LEU A 91 -8.04 -5.02 -15.83
N GLN A 92 -7.07 -5.26 -14.94
CA GLN A 92 -7.11 -6.37 -13.99
C GLN A 92 -6.48 -5.94 -12.68
N GLN A 93 -7.15 -6.23 -11.56
CA GLN A 93 -6.68 -5.81 -10.24
C GLN A 93 -5.29 -6.35 -9.91
N THR A 94 -5.01 -7.62 -10.21
CA THR A 94 -3.67 -8.18 -10.02
C THR A 94 -3.53 -9.52 -10.74
N VAL A 95 -2.30 -9.83 -11.17
CA VAL A 95 -1.85 -11.12 -11.70
C VAL A 95 -1.10 -11.88 -10.61
N GLY A 96 -1.19 -13.21 -10.63
CA GLY A 96 -0.57 -14.08 -9.63
C GLY A 96 -1.53 -15.15 -9.13
N SER A 97 -0.98 -16.19 -8.51
CA SER A 97 -1.77 -17.25 -7.88
C SER A 97 -2.30 -16.75 -6.53
N LYS A 98 -3.42 -17.34 -6.09
CA LYS A 98 -3.99 -17.06 -4.77
C LYS A 98 -3.58 -18.18 -3.83
N GLU A 99 -3.05 -17.82 -2.67
CA GLU A 99 -2.67 -18.78 -1.64
C GLU A 99 -3.07 -18.28 -0.25
N LYS A 100 -3.08 -19.21 0.71
CA LYS A 100 -3.35 -18.93 2.11
C LYS A 100 -2.07 -19.14 2.89
N LEU A 101 -1.72 -18.14 3.71
CA LEU A 101 -0.55 -18.19 4.58
C LEU A 101 -0.99 -17.82 5.99
N THR A 102 -0.48 -18.57 6.97
CA THR A 102 -0.65 -18.20 8.37
C THR A 102 0.56 -17.41 8.81
N ILE A 103 0.34 -16.23 9.39
CA ILE A 103 1.37 -15.41 10.01
C ILE A 103 1.06 -15.23 11.50
N ASN A 104 2.08 -14.89 12.27
CA ASN A 104 1.91 -14.35 13.62
C ASN A 104 2.53 -12.96 13.66
N SER A 105 1.73 -11.94 13.98
CA SER A 105 2.17 -10.55 14.02
C SER A 105 3.31 -10.29 15.01
N GLU A 106 3.44 -11.11 16.05
CA GLU A 106 4.49 -10.98 17.08
C GLU A 106 5.87 -11.36 16.54
N ASN A 107 5.92 -12.15 15.48
CA ASN A 107 7.17 -12.56 14.82
C ASN A 107 7.55 -11.65 13.65
N ALA A 108 6.83 -10.54 13.46
CA ALA A 108 7.07 -9.62 12.36
C ALA A 108 8.33 -8.80 12.60
N SER A 109 9.16 -8.67 11.57
CA SER A 109 10.36 -7.82 11.59
C SER A 109 10.30 -6.80 10.46
N LEU A 110 10.78 -5.57 10.72
CA LEU A 110 10.77 -4.51 9.72
C LEU A 110 12.16 -4.41 9.07
N PHE A 111 12.20 -4.57 7.75
CA PHE A 111 13.41 -4.42 6.95
C PHE A 111 13.15 -3.48 5.78
N LYS A 112 14.20 -2.82 5.27
CA LYS A 112 14.13 -2.19 3.96
C LYS A 112 14.23 -3.24 2.87
N ALA A 113 13.62 -2.97 1.71
CA ALA A 113 13.63 -3.87 0.56
C ALA A 113 15.04 -4.27 0.06
N THR A 114 16.08 -3.50 0.38
CA THR A 114 17.49 -3.83 0.05
C THR A 114 18.33 -4.29 1.23
N ASP A 115 17.73 -4.49 2.40
CA ASP A 115 18.45 -5.06 3.54
C ASP A 115 18.88 -6.50 3.25
N LYS A 116 19.87 -6.95 4.02
CA LYS A 116 20.42 -8.29 3.94
C LYS A 116 20.24 -9.03 5.25
N ILE A 117 19.98 -10.33 5.14
CA ILE A 117 20.09 -11.25 6.26
C ILE A 117 21.23 -12.23 5.95
N GLY A 118 22.26 -12.19 6.80
CA GLY A 118 23.55 -12.77 6.47
C GLY A 118 24.14 -12.13 5.20
N ASN A 119 24.39 -12.95 4.17
CA ASN A 119 24.95 -12.49 2.90
C ASN A 119 23.90 -12.33 1.77
N GLN A 120 22.63 -12.58 2.04
CA GLN A 120 21.56 -12.56 1.03
C GLN A 120 20.69 -11.32 1.19
N ASN A 121 20.32 -10.69 0.07
CA ASN A 121 19.29 -9.63 0.09
C ASN A 121 17.94 -10.29 0.41
N ILE A 122 17.13 -9.64 1.25
CA ILE A 122 15.79 -10.18 1.56
C ILE A 122 14.91 -10.27 0.31
N ILE A 123 15.09 -9.36 -0.65
CA ILE A 123 14.45 -9.42 -1.97
C ILE A 123 15.57 -9.56 -2.99
N THR A 124 15.55 -10.63 -3.77
CA THR A 124 16.55 -10.82 -4.83
C THR A 124 16.20 -9.95 -6.03
N TYR A 125 17.23 -9.52 -6.76
CA TYR A 125 17.06 -8.71 -7.97
C TYR A 125 16.32 -9.46 -9.09
N ALA A 126 16.39 -10.81 -9.09
CA ALA A 126 15.71 -11.65 -10.06
C ALA A 126 14.17 -11.58 -9.87
N ASP A 127 13.71 -11.47 -8.63
CA ASP A 127 12.28 -11.49 -8.30
C ASP A 127 11.63 -10.12 -8.46
N HIS A 128 12.31 -9.08 -7.97
CA HIS A 128 11.85 -7.70 -8.06
C HIS A 128 13.04 -6.74 -8.22
N ARG A 129 12.93 -5.79 -9.17
CA ARG A 129 13.87 -4.67 -9.30
C ARG A 129 13.59 -3.60 -8.24
N THR A 130 13.85 -3.92 -6.98
CA THR A 130 13.74 -2.97 -5.86
C THR A 130 14.93 -2.01 -5.81
N SER A 131 16.11 -2.39 -6.34
CA SER A 131 17.28 -1.52 -6.39
C SER A 131 17.00 -0.28 -7.26
N GLY A 132 17.13 0.91 -6.66
CA GLY A 132 16.80 2.19 -7.28
C GLY A 132 15.50 2.77 -6.73
N PHE A 133 14.37 2.33 -7.27
CA PHE A 133 13.05 2.92 -7.00
C PHE A 133 12.37 2.38 -5.74
N GLY A 134 12.62 1.13 -5.36
CA GLY A 134 12.08 0.51 -4.15
C GLY A 134 13.07 0.40 -3.00
N LYS A 135 14.31 0.90 -3.15
CA LYS A 135 15.44 0.50 -2.30
C LYS A 135 15.20 0.72 -0.80
N ASP A 136 14.58 1.85 -0.47
CA ASP A 136 14.36 2.29 0.90
C ASP A 136 12.91 2.06 1.36
N SER A 137 12.07 1.41 0.54
CA SER A 137 10.72 1.06 0.98
C SER A 137 10.78 0.00 2.08
N TRP A 138 10.06 0.25 3.16
CA TRP A 138 9.94 -0.68 4.26
C TRP A 138 9.05 -1.87 3.89
N CYS A 139 9.45 -3.03 4.38
CA CYS A 139 8.77 -4.30 4.26
C CYS A 139 8.58 -4.89 5.66
N LEU A 140 7.39 -5.44 5.90
CA LEU A 140 7.13 -6.30 7.04
C LEU A 140 7.45 -7.75 6.62
N CYS A 141 8.38 -8.36 7.33
CA CYS A 141 8.87 -9.70 7.05
C CYS A 141 8.44 -10.67 8.15
N PHE A 142 8.10 -11.88 7.76
CA PHE A 142 7.77 -12.97 8.67
C PHE A 142 8.65 -14.18 8.36
N PRO A 143 9.07 -14.92 9.41
CA PRO A 143 9.82 -16.15 9.22
C PRO A 143 8.94 -17.23 8.56
N LEU A 144 9.53 -18.00 7.66
CA LEU A 144 8.93 -19.20 7.07
C LEU A 144 9.96 -20.32 7.04
N GLY A 145 9.78 -21.35 7.87
CA GLY A 145 10.82 -22.36 8.10
C GLY A 145 12.07 -21.72 8.69
N ASP A 146 13.22 -21.96 8.06
CA ASP A 146 14.52 -21.40 8.47
C ASP A 146 14.83 -20.02 7.85
N ASP A 147 13.95 -19.50 6.98
CA ASP A 147 14.13 -18.19 6.37
C ASP A 147 13.47 -17.09 7.23
N PRO A 148 14.25 -16.20 7.88
CA PRO A 148 13.73 -15.10 8.70
C PRO A 148 12.97 -14.03 7.90
N ALA A 149 13.08 -14.00 6.57
CA ALA A 149 12.31 -13.13 5.68
C ALA A 149 11.55 -13.92 4.62
N GLY A 150 11.09 -15.13 4.94
CA GLY A 150 10.42 -16.00 3.98
C GLY A 150 9.05 -15.50 3.49
N ILE A 151 8.38 -14.62 4.22
CA ILE A 151 7.21 -13.86 3.73
C ILE A 151 7.53 -12.37 3.82
N ILE A 152 7.38 -11.64 2.72
CA ILE A 152 7.71 -10.22 2.64
C ILE A 152 6.50 -9.43 2.13
N ILE A 153 6.02 -8.48 2.93
CA ILE A 153 4.88 -7.64 2.59
C ILE A 153 5.34 -6.17 2.59
N PRO A 154 5.28 -5.45 1.45
CA PRO A 154 5.58 -4.03 1.41
C PRO A 154 4.64 -3.25 2.34
N ILE A 155 5.17 -2.28 3.09
CA ILE A 155 4.37 -1.46 4.02
C ILE A 155 3.23 -0.73 3.31
N THR A 156 3.47 -0.28 2.08
CA THR A 156 2.42 0.34 1.25
C THR A 156 1.28 -0.59 0.90
N GLU A 157 1.51 -1.90 0.77
CA GLU A 157 0.43 -2.89 0.59
C GLU A 157 -0.35 -3.07 1.89
N ILE A 158 0.31 -3.04 3.06
CA ILE A 158 -0.39 -3.05 4.36
C ILE A 158 -1.28 -1.81 4.48
N ILE A 159 -0.74 -0.63 4.19
CA ILE A 159 -1.50 0.63 4.24
C ILE A 159 -2.69 0.57 3.27
N ARG A 160 -2.43 0.13 2.04
CA ARG A 160 -3.45 0.03 1.00
C ARG A 160 -4.58 -0.90 1.41
N PHE A 161 -4.24 -2.09 1.89
CA PHE A 161 -5.21 -3.14 2.18
C PHE A 161 -6.02 -2.86 3.44
N TYR A 162 -5.37 -2.41 4.51
CA TYR A 162 -6.03 -2.26 5.82
C TYR A 162 -6.60 -0.88 6.09
N PHE A 163 -6.02 0.17 5.50
CA PHE A 163 -6.40 1.54 5.82
C PHE A 163 -6.99 2.29 4.62
N ALA A 164 -6.50 2.06 3.40
CA ALA A 164 -6.91 2.84 2.23
C ALA A 164 -8.13 2.25 1.50
N THR A 165 -9.28 2.11 2.16
CA THR A 165 -10.52 1.60 1.53
C THR A 165 -11.22 2.61 0.61
N SER A 166 -10.84 3.88 0.68
CA SER A 166 -11.32 4.95 -0.20
C SER A 166 -10.26 6.02 -0.40
N THR A 167 -10.45 6.86 -1.41
CA THR A 167 -9.61 8.05 -1.64
C THR A 167 -9.58 8.98 -0.42
N LEU A 168 -10.73 9.15 0.26
CA LEU A 168 -10.83 9.99 1.45
C LEU A 168 -9.97 9.44 2.59
N LEU A 169 -10.16 8.17 2.93
CA LEU A 169 -9.47 7.56 4.06
C LEU A 169 -7.98 7.37 3.78
N SER A 170 -7.63 7.04 2.54
CA SER A 170 -6.24 7.00 2.10
C SER A 170 -5.53 8.33 2.33
N LYS A 171 -6.13 9.45 1.87
CA LYS A 171 -5.58 10.79 2.12
C LYS A 171 -5.43 11.05 3.62
N ALA A 172 -6.47 10.79 4.40
CA ALA A 172 -6.50 11.02 5.84
C ALA A 172 -5.39 10.29 6.63
N ILE A 173 -5.03 9.08 6.19
CA ILE A 173 -3.96 8.28 6.81
C ILE A 173 -2.59 8.90 6.55
N TYR A 174 -2.31 9.33 5.32
CA TYR A 174 -1.02 9.96 4.99
C TYR A 174 -0.87 11.37 5.57
N THR A 175 -1.97 12.10 5.77
CA THR A 175 -1.98 13.46 6.31
C THR A 175 -2.17 13.53 7.83
N GLY A 176 -2.34 12.39 8.50
CA GLY A 176 -2.52 12.34 9.96
C GLY A 176 -3.90 12.81 10.44
N GLU A 177 -4.87 13.01 9.54
CA GLU A 177 -6.22 13.45 9.93
C GLU A 177 -6.96 12.42 10.79
N ILE A 178 -6.61 11.15 10.69
CA ILE A 178 -7.16 10.11 11.55
C ILE A 178 -6.76 10.31 13.02
N SER A 179 -5.53 10.70 13.30
CA SER A 179 -5.06 10.93 14.67
C SER A 179 -5.42 12.33 15.17
N HIS A 180 -5.37 13.34 14.30
CA HIS A 180 -5.54 14.74 14.73
C HIS A 180 -6.98 15.27 14.59
N ASN A 181 -7.79 14.70 13.71
CA ASN A 181 -9.07 15.27 13.27
C ASN A 181 -10.17 14.23 13.05
N ILE A 182 -10.18 13.13 13.82
CA ILE A 182 -11.10 12.00 13.61
C ILE A 182 -12.59 12.40 13.57
N ASN A 183 -12.97 13.48 14.28
CA ASN A 183 -14.32 14.04 14.29
C ASN A 183 -14.84 14.53 12.91
N LYS A 184 -13.94 14.75 11.95
CA LYS A 184 -14.27 15.04 10.54
C LYS A 184 -14.84 13.82 9.82
N PHE A 185 -14.56 12.61 10.29
CA PHE A 185 -15.00 11.36 9.68
C PHE A 185 -16.14 10.72 10.45
N VAL A 186 -16.13 10.82 11.77
CA VAL A 186 -17.12 10.20 12.66
C VAL A 186 -17.60 11.17 13.72
N ASN A 187 -18.80 10.97 14.26
CA ASN A 187 -19.23 11.64 15.48
C ASN A 187 -18.92 10.76 16.69
N LEU A 188 -17.90 11.13 17.46
CA LEU A 188 -17.44 10.32 18.59
C LEU A 188 -18.48 10.17 19.70
N ASN A 189 -19.38 11.15 19.89
CA ASN A 189 -20.41 11.07 20.93
C ASN A 189 -21.44 9.95 20.69
N PHE A 190 -21.55 9.49 19.43
CA PHE A 190 -22.49 8.43 19.03
C PHE A 190 -21.79 7.19 18.47
N SER A 191 -20.46 7.19 18.44
CA SER A 191 -19.66 6.07 17.95
C SER A 191 -19.05 5.28 19.11
N GLY A 192 -18.72 4.01 18.87
CA GLY A 192 -18.01 3.15 19.82
C GLY A 192 -18.67 1.78 20.01
N MET A 193 -18.02 0.96 20.84
CA MET A 193 -18.55 -0.36 21.19
C MET A 193 -19.89 -0.29 21.92
N LYS A 194 -20.79 -1.19 21.55
CA LYS A 194 -22.05 -1.47 22.24
C LYS A 194 -22.00 -2.87 22.82
N ASN A 195 -22.17 -2.95 24.15
CA ASN A 195 -22.20 -4.21 24.91
C ASN A 195 -21.03 -5.16 24.59
N ASN A 196 -19.86 -4.63 24.21
CA ASN A 196 -18.69 -5.39 23.78
C ASN A 196 -18.93 -6.41 22.65
N THR A 197 -19.97 -6.24 21.84
CA THR A 197 -20.35 -7.19 20.77
C THR A 197 -20.20 -6.61 19.37
N TYR A 198 -20.56 -5.35 19.19
CA TYR A 198 -20.43 -4.66 17.91
C TYR A 198 -20.07 -3.19 18.12
N CYS A 199 -19.47 -2.59 17.10
CA CYS A 199 -19.18 -1.16 17.06
C CYS A 199 -20.25 -0.43 16.26
N VAL A 200 -20.74 0.69 16.79
CA VAL A 200 -21.53 1.66 16.01
C VAL A 200 -20.58 2.75 15.53
N VAL A 201 -20.58 3.03 14.22
CA VAL A 201 -19.81 4.14 13.64
C VAL A 201 -20.80 5.17 13.12
N HIS A 202 -20.92 6.28 13.82
CA HIS A 202 -21.79 7.38 13.42
C HIS A 202 -21.06 8.28 12.43
N ARG A 203 -20.94 7.80 11.18
CA ARG A 203 -20.14 8.44 10.13
C ARG A 203 -20.68 9.80 9.69
N ARG A 204 -19.79 10.70 9.28
CA ARG A 204 -20.17 11.91 8.53
C ARG A 204 -20.62 11.52 7.12
N GLN A 205 -21.41 12.40 6.48
CA GLN A 205 -21.96 12.13 5.15
C GLN A 205 -20.90 11.87 4.07
N ILE A 206 -19.70 12.47 4.21
CA ILE A 206 -18.60 12.32 3.26
C ILE A 206 -17.91 10.94 3.31
N VAL A 207 -18.08 10.20 4.40
CA VAL A 207 -17.44 8.90 4.64
C VAL A 207 -18.31 7.80 4.05
N SER A 208 -17.73 6.77 3.43
CA SER A 208 -18.52 5.64 2.90
C SER A 208 -18.82 4.59 3.97
N ASP A 209 -19.80 3.71 3.73
CA ASP A 209 -20.06 2.58 4.65
C ASP A 209 -18.87 1.61 4.71
N ASN A 210 -18.12 1.46 3.61
CA ASN A 210 -16.92 0.63 3.59
C ASN A 210 -15.82 1.17 4.51
N ASP A 211 -15.65 2.50 4.58
CA ASP A 211 -14.68 3.13 5.46
C ASP A 211 -15.03 2.92 6.95
N CYS A 212 -16.30 2.70 7.28
CA CYS A 212 -16.73 2.44 8.66
C CYS A 212 -16.10 1.18 9.24
N TRP A 213 -15.76 0.18 8.44
CA TRP A 213 -15.07 -1.02 8.93
C TRP A 213 -13.67 -0.68 9.47
N VAL A 214 -12.95 0.18 8.77
CA VAL A 214 -11.61 0.62 9.18
C VAL A 214 -11.72 1.58 10.36
N LEU A 215 -12.60 2.59 10.27
CA LEU A 215 -12.80 3.57 11.33
C LEU A 215 -13.28 2.91 12.63
N GLY A 216 -14.18 1.92 12.53
CA GLY A 216 -14.65 1.15 13.69
C GLY A 216 -13.51 0.40 14.38
N ARG A 217 -12.57 -0.20 13.63
CA ARG A 217 -11.37 -0.83 14.22
C ARG A 217 -10.47 0.20 14.88
N ILE A 218 -10.12 1.28 14.16
CA ILE A 218 -9.25 2.34 14.67
C ILE A 218 -9.79 2.98 15.95
N LEU A 219 -11.12 3.13 16.07
CA LEU A 219 -11.75 3.73 17.26
C LEU A 219 -11.71 2.84 18.50
N ASN A 220 -11.60 1.52 18.34
CA ASN A 220 -11.84 0.57 19.44
C ASN A 220 -10.68 -0.41 19.66
N ASP A 221 -9.64 -0.38 18.83
CA ASP A 221 -8.45 -1.22 18.95
C ASP A 221 -7.19 -0.32 18.96
N GLU A 222 -6.43 -0.41 20.03
CA GLU A 222 -5.21 0.40 20.23
C GLU A 222 -4.12 0.05 19.21
N THR A 223 -4.02 -1.21 18.81
CA THR A 223 -3.05 -1.68 17.79
C THR A 223 -3.41 -1.10 16.44
N ALA A 224 -4.70 -1.14 16.06
CA ALA A 224 -5.19 -0.53 14.83
C ALA A 224 -4.99 0.98 14.81
N TYR A 225 -5.26 1.67 15.93
CA TYR A 225 -5.03 3.11 16.07
C TYR A 225 -3.55 3.46 15.90
N LYS A 226 -2.66 2.78 16.62
CA LYS A 226 -1.20 2.98 16.53
C LYS A 226 -0.68 2.71 15.12
N ALA A 227 -1.13 1.63 14.49
CA ALA A 227 -0.74 1.30 13.13
C ALA A 227 -1.16 2.39 12.12
N ALA A 228 -2.38 2.91 12.24
CA ALA A 228 -2.86 4.00 11.38
C ALA A 228 -2.07 5.31 11.61
N GLN A 229 -1.77 5.63 12.88
CA GLN A 229 -1.00 6.83 13.26
C GLN A 229 0.45 6.79 12.76
N GLU A 230 1.12 5.64 12.89
CA GLU A 230 2.54 5.46 12.54
C GLU A 230 2.83 5.84 11.08
N VAL A 231 1.85 5.69 10.19
CA VAL A 231 1.99 6.08 8.77
C VAL A 231 2.36 7.55 8.63
N HIS A 232 1.64 8.45 9.31
CA HIS A 232 1.91 9.87 9.26
C HIS A 232 3.13 10.25 10.11
N ASP A 233 3.21 9.72 11.33
CA ASP A 233 4.25 10.07 12.29
C ASP A 233 5.65 9.72 11.75
N SER A 234 5.79 8.56 11.11
CA SER A 234 7.05 8.16 10.48
C SER A 234 7.48 9.09 9.34
N LEU A 235 6.53 9.63 8.58
CA LEU A 235 6.80 10.61 7.52
C LEU A 235 7.21 11.96 8.10
N MET A 236 6.53 12.42 9.16
CA MET A 236 6.89 13.66 9.85
C MET A 236 8.28 13.57 10.49
N PHE A 237 8.59 12.44 11.13
CA PHE A 237 9.90 12.19 11.71
C PHE A 237 11.01 12.24 10.64
N GLN A 238 10.81 11.59 9.48
CA GLN A 238 11.76 11.63 8.38
C GLN A 238 11.92 13.05 7.80
N LYS A 239 10.81 13.78 7.63
CA LYS A 239 10.82 15.17 7.15
C LYS A 239 11.58 16.09 8.10
N TYR A 240 11.33 15.98 9.41
CA TYR A 240 12.06 16.73 10.44
C TYR A 240 13.57 16.47 10.39
N ASN A 241 13.94 15.21 10.17
CA ASN A 241 15.34 14.79 10.00
C ASN A 241 15.90 15.05 8.59
N LYS A 242 15.18 15.78 7.73
CA LYS A 242 15.62 16.16 6.37
C LYS A 242 16.01 14.97 5.50
N ALA A 243 15.31 13.85 5.65
CA ALA A 243 15.48 12.71 4.76
C ALA A 243 15.20 13.13 3.31
N SER A 244 16.00 12.62 2.37
CA SER A 244 15.87 12.95 0.94
C SER A 244 14.58 12.42 0.31
N ASN A 245 14.14 11.25 0.77
CA ASN A 245 12.90 10.59 0.36
C ASN A 245 12.15 10.17 1.63
N LEU A 246 10.82 10.18 1.57
CA LEU A 246 9.97 9.82 2.71
C LEU A 246 9.32 8.46 2.47
N HIS A 247 9.50 7.53 3.41
CA HIS A 247 8.96 6.17 3.31
C HIS A 247 8.08 5.86 4.52
N PRO A 248 6.77 5.62 4.35
CA PRO A 248 5.92 5.36 5.50
C PRO A 248 6.31 4.07 6.20
N LYS A 249 6.09 4.03 7.50
CA LYS A 249 6.16 2.83 8.34
C LYS A 249 4.79 2.55 8.93
N THR A 250 4.53 1.29 9.24
CA THR A 250 3.39 0.86 10.05
C THR A 250 3.62 -0.58 10.51
N ILE A 251 2.68 -1.12 11.27
CA ILE A 251 2.59 -2.52 11.67
C ILE A 251 1.24 -3.08 11.19
N LEU A 252 0.99 -4.37 11.43
CA LEU A 252 -0.35 -4.91 11.24
C LEU A 252 -1.32 -4.29 12.25
N PRO A 253 -2.57 -3.98 11.86
CA PRO A 253 -3.56 -3.39 12.77
C PRO A 253 -4.25 -4.43 13.66
N PHE A 254 -3.56 -5.52 13.98
CA PHE A 254 -4.04 -6.63 14.81
C PHE A 254 -2.85 -7.40 15.37
N MET A 255 -3.12 -8.18 16.40
CA MET A 255 -2.14 -9.02 17.08
C MET A 255 -2.48 -10.51 16.98
N GLY A 256 -1.45 -11.36 17.02
CA GLY A 256 -1.56 -12.82 17.10
C GLY A 256 -1.54 -13.52 15.75
N GLU A 257 -2.00 -14.77 15.76
CA GLU A 257 -2.07 -15.62 14.58
C GLU A 257 -3.19 -15.16 13.64
N THR A 258 -2.92 -15.11 12.34
CA THR A 258 -3.89 -14.70 11.32
C THR A 258 -3.64 -15.43 10.00
N GLU A 259 -4.71 -15.96 9.41
CA GLU A 259 -4.69 -16.46 8.04
C GLU A 259 -4.84 -15.29 7.05
N LEU A 260 -3.82 -15.08 6.24
CA LEU A 260 -3.84 -14.15 5.13
C LEU A 260 -4.15 -14.89 3.84
N THR A 261 -5.01 -14.29 3.03
CA THR A 261 -5.09 -14.61 1.60
C THR A 261 -4.16 -13.69 0.86
N VAL A 262 -3.08 -14.22 0.30
CA VAL A 262 -2.10 -13.44 -0.46
C VAL A 262 -2.13 -13.80 -1.94
N ARG A 263 -1.45 -12.99 -2.75
CA ARG A 263 -1.13 -13.35 -4.13
C ARG A 263 0.36 -13.31 -4.36
N SER A 264 0.90 -14.39 -4.91
CA SER A 264 2.31 -14.53 -5.20
C SER A 264 2.57 -14.63 -6.70
N LYS A 265 3.81 -14.29 -7.07
CA LYS A 265 4.36 -14.63 -8.37
C LYS A 265 4.62 -16.14 -8.35
N THR A 266 4.11 -16.85 -9.35
CA THR A 266 4.43 -18.27 -9.63
C THR A 266 5.42 -18.36 -10.77
#